data_AF-A0A6G4X625-F1
#
_entry.id   AF-A0A6G4X625-F1
#
_cell.length_a   1.000
_cell.length_b   1.000
_cell.length_c   1.000
_cell.angle_alpha   90.00
_cell.angle_beta   90.00
_cell.angle_gamma   90.00
#
_symmetry.space_group_name_H-M   'P 1'
#
loop_
_entity.id
_entity.type
_entity.pdbx_description
1 polymer ?
#
loop_
_entity_poly.entity_id
_entity_poly.type
_entity_poly.pdbx_seq_one_letter_code
_entity_poly.pdbx_strand_id
1 'polypeptide(L)'
;GVLLLSQCARRLGRPTLPLPLPAIRWSRSALRTVGATDFSAEQLRLLTHGRVVRTAHAREALGFAPRYTTAETLAAFARSRGDGLLPPWRLARAVDAAAGLLTPGPEKPEEEVRRDG
;
A
#
# COMPACT_ATOMS: atom_id res chain seq x y z
N GLY A 1 -7.73 -15.97 8.80
CA GLY A 1 -7.96 -15.65 7.39
C GLY A 1 -6.81 -14.81 6.85
N VAL A 2 -6.95 -14.32 5.63
CA VAL A 2 -5.97 -13.43 4.98
C VAL A 2 -6.65 -12.13 4.58
N LEU A 3 -5.91 -11.02 4.59
CA LEU A 3 -6.37 -9.72 4.09
C LEU A 3 -5.29 -9.13 3.20
N LEU A 4 -5.69 -8.52 2.10
CA LEU A 4 -4.77 -7.83 1.22
C LEU A 4 -4.31 -6.52 1.87
N LEU A 5 -3.08 -6.11 1.58
CA LEU A 5 -2.55 -4.82 2.04
C LEU A 5 -3.45 -3.64 1.63
N SER A 6 -4.00 -3.69 0.41
CA SER A 6 -4.94 -2.68 -0.09
C SER A 6 -6.27 -2.65 0.68
N GLN A 7 -6.76 -3.81 1.12
CA GLN A 7 -7.95 -3.90 1.97
C GLN A 7 -7.67 -3.34 3.36
N CYS A 8 -6.50 -3.64 3.93
CA CYS A 8 -6.07 -3.08 5.20
C CYS A 8 -5.97 -1.55 5.13
N ALA A 9 -5.32 -1.01 4.10
CA ALA A 9 -5.16 0.43 3.91
C ALA A 9 -6.52 1.15 3.85
N ARG A 10 -7.46 0.67 3.03
CA ARG A 10 -8.82 1.25 2.94
C ARG A 10 -9.57 1.20 4.27
N ARG A 11 -9.52 0.08 4.99
CA ARG A 11 -10.19 -0.05 6.30
C ARG A 11 -9.59 0.84 7.38
N LEU A 12 -8.31 1.20 7.23
CA LEU A 12 -7.60 2.11 8.12
C LEU A 12 -7.68 3.57 7.67
N GLY A 13 -8.44 3.90 6.61
CA GLY A 13 -8.50 5.25 6.05
C GLY A 13 -7.15 5.75 5.54
N ARG A 14 -6.21 4.84 5.21
CA ARG A 14 -4.89 5.21 4.71
C ARG A 14 -4.93 5.34 3.19
N PRO A 15 -4.59 6.50 2.62
CA PRO A 15 -4.53 6.68 1.18
C PRO A 15 -3.48 5.77 0.55
N THR A 16 -3.80 5.24 -0.63
CA THR A 16 -2.93 4.34 -1.40
C THR A 16 -2.58 4.99 -2.73
N LEU A 17 -1.29 4.99 -3.08
CA LEU A 17 -0.80 5.47 -4.37
C LEU A 17 -0.27 4.34 -5.24
N PRO A 18 -0.52 4.39 -6.56
CA PRO A 18 0.16 3.51 -7.50
C PRO A 18 1.65 3.88 -7.53
N LEU A 19 2.53 2.98 -7.09
CA LEU A 19 3.98 3.18 -7.19
C LEU A 19 4.50 2.46 -8.44
N PRO A 20 4.91 3.19 -9.51
CA PRO A 20 5.52 2.55 -10.67
C PRO A 20 6.87 1.95 -10.25
N LEU A 21 7.12 0.70 -10.66
CA LEU A 21 8.30 -0.08 -10.27
C LEU A 21 9.67 0.63 -10.45
N PRO A 22 9.91 1.47 -11.48
CA PRO A 22 11.14 2.26 -11.58
C PRO A 22 11.34 3.25 -10.41
N ALA A 23 10.25 3.82 -9.90
CA ALA A 23 10.27 4.74 -8.77
C ALA A 23 10.65 4.03 -7.46
N ILE A 24 10.44 2.71 -7.33
CA ILE A 24 10.84 1.93 -6.14
C ILE A 24 12.37 1.91 -5.95
N ARG A 25 13.14 2.01 -7.04
CA ARG A 25 14.62 2.08 -6.97
C ARG A 25 15.11 3.40 -6.39
N TRP A 26 14.38 4.50 -6.65
CA TRP A 26 14.66 5.85 -6.14
C TRP A 26 13.99 6.13 -4.79
N SER A 27 12.87 5.46 -4.52
CA SER A 27 12.08 5.64 -3.31
C SER A 27 12.82 5.16 -2.06
N ARG A 28 13.95 4.45 -2.17
CA ARG A 28 14.78 4.08 -1.01
C ARG A 28 15.20 5.30 -0.18
N SER A 29 15.41 6.45 -0.82
CA SER A 29 15.70 7.71 -0.10
C SER A 29 14.42 8.31 0.52
N ALA A 30 13.31 8.29 -0.22
CA ALA A 30 12.01 8.80 0.24
C ALA A 30 11.37 7.95 1.36
N LEU A 31 11.54 6.63 1.36
CA LEU A 31 11.05 5.74 2.43
C LEU A 31 11.80 5.99 3.75
N ARG A 32 13.07 6.42 3.69
CA ARG A 32 13.84 6.84 4.88
C ARG A 32 13.29 8.11 5.50
N THR A 33 12.78 9.06 4.71
CA THR A 33 12.26 10.33 5.24
C THR A 33 10.89 10.20 5.91
N VAL A 34 10.09 9.18 5.56
CA VAL A 34 8.79 8.90 6.21
C VAL A 34 8.85 7.86 7.33
N GLY A 35 10.05 7.43 7.74
CA GLY A 35 10.23 6.40 8.77
C GLY A 35 9.79 5.00 8.34
N ALA A 36 9.54 4.78 7.06
CA ALA A 36 9.21 3.47 6.47
C ALA A 36 10.48 2.61 6.25
N THR A 37 11.50 2.82 7.08
CA THR A 37 12.79 2.13 7.06
C THR A 37 12.75 0.69 7.54
N ASP A 38 11.67 0.26 8.18
CA ASP A 38 11.55 -1.09 8.74
C ASP A 38 11.34 -2.19 7.68
N PHE A 39 11.23 -1.82 6.40
CA PHE A 39 11.05 -2.76 5.30
C PHE A 39 12.31 -2.85 4.42
N SER A 40 13.01 -3.97 4.51
CA SER A 40 14.06 -4.39 3.58
C SER A 40 13.48 -4.75 2.20
N ALA A 41 14.35 -4.76 1.18
CA ALA A 41 13.97 -5.18 -0.18
C ALA A 41 13.41 -6.61 -0.23
N GLU A 42 13.86 -7.49 0.67
CA GLU A 42 13.33 -8.85 0.79
C GLU A 42 11.90 -8.85 1.35
N GLN A 43 11.63 -8.05 2.39
CA GLN A 43 10.26 -7.90 2.94
C GLN A 43 9.30 -7.30 1.91
N LEU A 44 9.75 -6.35 1.10
CA LEU A 44 8.96 -5.83 -0.02
C LEU A 44 8.66 -6.92 -1.06
N ARG A 45 9.64 -7.75 -1.43
CA ARG A 45 9.39 -8.89 -2.33
C ARG A 45 8.38 -9.87 -1.74
N LEU A 46 8.43 -10.14 -0.44
CA LEU A 46 7.43 -11.00 0.23
C LEU A 46 6.02 -10.42 0.15
N LEU A 47 5.88 -9.10 0.29
CA LEU A 47 4.60 -8.40 0.14
C LEU A 47 4.07 -8.45 -1.30
N THR A 48 4.94 -8.32 -2.30
CA THR A 48 4.55 -8.38 -3.73
C THR A 48 4.14 -9.78 -4.15
N HIS A 49 4.82 -10.82 -3.67
CA HIS A 49 4.60 -12.20 -4.10
C HIS A 49 3.58 -12.97 -3.23
N GLY A 50 2.91 -12.31 -2.28
CA GLY A 50 1.66 -12.79 -1.67
C GLY A 50 1.73 -14.16 -0.98
N ARG A 51 2.87 -14.54 -0.41
CA ARG A 51 3.00 -15.84 0.27
C ARG A 51 2.30 -15.79 1.62
N VAL A 52 1.36 -16.72 1.85
CA VAL A 52 0.59 -16.81 3.11
C VAL A 52 0.62 -18.23 3.66
N VAL A 53 0.80 -18.36 4.96
CA VAL A 53 0.83 -19.65 5.65
C VAL A 53 -0.60 -20.17 5.85
N ARG A 54 -0.86 -21.42 5.47
CA ARG A 54 -2.12 -22.10 5.77
C ARG A 54 -2.24 -22.32 7.28
N THR A 55 -3.24 -21.68 7.90
CA THR A 55 -3.48 -21.79 9.35
C THR A 55 -4.31 -23.01 9.78
N ALA A 56 -4.74 -23.87 8.84
CA ALA A 56 -5.53 -25.07 9.15
C ALA A 56 -4.75 -26.03 10.05
N HIS A 57 -3.49 -26.32 9.69
CA HIS A 57 -2.67 -27.26 10.43
C HIS A 57 -2.36 -26.79 11.87
N ALA A 58 -2.20 -25.48 12.08
CA ALA A 58 -2.03 -24.93 13.44
C ALA A 58 -3.28 -25.14 14.31
N ARG A 59 -4.49 -25.14 13.73
CA ARG A 59 -5.74 -25.39 14.47
C ARG A 59 -5.88 -26.85 14.84
N GLU A 60 -5.59 -27.73 13.88
CA GLU A 60 -5.74 -29.18 14.03
C GLU A 60 -4.66 -29.78 14.94
N ALA A 61 -3.40 -29.42 14.74
CA ALA A 61 -2.27 -30.01 15.46
C ALA A 61 -2.00 -29.36 16.82
N LEU A 62 -2.29 -28.07 16.98
CA LEU A 62 -2.01 -27.32 18.22
C LEU A 62 -3.28 -26.93 18.99
N GLY A 63 -4.46 -27.29 18.50
CA GLY A 63 -5.74 -26.89 19.11
C GLY A 63 -5.98 -25.38 19.08
N PHE A 64 -5.30 -24.63 18.20
CA PHE A 64 -5.36 -23.17 18.20
C PHE A 64 -6.74 -22.65 17.77
N ALA A 65 -7.50 -22.05 18.69
CA ALA A 65 -8.77 -21.39 18.42
C ALA A 65 -8.62 -19.86 18.55
N PRO A 66 -8.51 -19.11 17.44
CA PRO A 66 -8.36 -17.65 17.51
C PRO A 66 -9.66 -17.01 18.01
N ARG A 67 -9.53 -16.17 19.05
CA ARG A 67 -10.64 -15.38 19.61
C ARG A 67 -11.21 -14.35 18.63
N TYR A 68 -10.38 -13.85 17.72
CA TYR A 68 -10.75 -12.84 16.73
C TYR A 68 -10.40 -13.32 15.33
N THR A 69 -11.28 -13.02 14.38
CA THR A 69 -10.97 -13.13 12.96
C THR A 69 -9.90 -12.12 12.57
N THR A 70 -9.21 -12.37 11.44
CA THR A 70 -8.18 -11.45 10.94
C THR A 70 -8.70 -10.02 10.74
N ALA A 71 -9.97 -9.88 10.33
CA ALA A 71 -10.64 -8.59 10.18
C ALA A 71 -10.87 -7.89 11.52
N GLU A 72 -11.33 -8.62 12.54
CA GLU A 72 -11.55 -8.08 13.88
C GLU A 72 -10.23 -7.70 14.56
N THR A 73 -9.19 -8.52 14.41
CA THR A 73 -7.84 -8.18 14.89
C THR A 73 -7.32 -6.90 14.25
N LEU A 74 -7.51 -6.74 12.94
CA LEU A 74 -7.13 -5.49 12.25
C LEU A 74 -7.91 -4.30 12.79
N ALA A 75 -9.21 -4.45 13.03
CA ALA A 75 -10.04 -3.38 13.60
C ALA A 75 -9.63 -3.05 15.04
N ALA A 76 -9.26 -4.04 15.86
CA ALA A 76 -8.74 -3.84 17.20
C ALA A 76 -7.39 -3.13 17.19
N PHE A 77 -6.49 -3.50 16.27
CA PHE A 77 -5.22 -2.81 16.04
C PHE A 77 -5.43 -1.36 15.59
N ALA A 78 -6.41 -1.10 14.72
CA ALA A 78 -6.75 0.25 14.29
C ALA A 78 -7.12 1.13 15.48
N ARG A 79 -7.98 0.62 16.38
CA ARG A 79 -8.40 1.32 17.58
C ARG A 79 -7.28 1.59 18.58
N SER A 80 -6.24 0.74 18.62
CA SER A 80 -5.10 0.94 19.52
C SER A 80 -4.04 1.91 18.98
N ARG A 81 -4.11 2.24 17.68
CA ARG A 81 -3.23 3.23 17.04
C ARG A 81 -3.99 4.55 16.99
N GLY A 82 -3.67 5.47 17.91
CA GLY A 82 -4.26 6.82 17.94
C GLY A 82 -4.07 7.60 16.64
N ASP A 83 -4.60 8.83 16.60
CA ASP A 83 -4.57 9.70 15.42
C ASP A 83 -3.14 9.78 14.84
N GLY A 84 -3.03 9.57 13.53
CA GLY A 84 -1.74 9.45 12.85
C GLY A 84 -0.88 10.71 12.98
N LEU A 85 0.42 10.57 12.66
CA LEU A 85 1.42 11.66 12.74
C LEU A 85 1.08 12.91 11.92
N LEU A 86 0.15 12.82 10.96
CA LEU A 86 -0.27 13.94 10.12
C LEU A 86 -1.79 14.06 10.12
N PRO A 87 -2.35 15.29 10.15
CA PRO A 87 -3.78 15.49 10.00
C PRO A 87 -4.25 15.01 8.61
N PRO A 88 -5.47 14.44 8.49
CA PRO A 88 -5.92 13.73 7.29
C PRO A 88 -5.82 14.53 5.98
N TRP A 89 -6.10 15.84 6.02
CA TRP A 89 -6.05 16.70 4.85
C TRP A 89 -4.63 16.91 4.29
N ARG A 90 -3.60 16.96 5.17
CA ARG A 90 -2.20 17.07 4.72
C ARG A 90 -1.75 15.79 4.04
N LEU A 91 -2.15 14.66 4.61
CA LEU A 91 -1.85 13.36 4.04
C LEU A 91 -2.51 13.21 2.66
N ALA A 92 -3.79 13.62 2.52
CA ALA A 92 -4.49 13.62 1.25
C ALA A 92 -3.79 14.50 0.20
N ARG A 93 -3.46 15.76 0.51
CA ARG A 93 -2.78 16.65 -0.46
C ARG A 93 -1.39 16.14 -0.87
N ALA A 94 -0.62 15.59 0.06
CA ALA A 94 0.68 15.01 -0.24
C ALA A 94 0.54 13.80 -1.16
N VAL A 95 -0.49 13.00 -0.94
CA VAL A 95 -0.83 11.86 -1.79
C VAL A 95 -1.23 12.33 -3.19
N ASP A 96 -2.14 13.29 -3.30
CA ASP A 96 -2.59 13.82 -4.60
C ASP A 96 -1.41 14.43 -5.40
N ALA A 97 -0.53 15.17 -4.73
CA ALA A 97 0.67 15.73 -5.35
C ALA A 97 1.61 14.63 -5.89
N ALA A 98 1.80 13.55 -5.13
CA ALA A 98 2.59 12.41 -5.58
C ALA A 98 1.91 11.63 -6.71
N ALA A 99 0.58 11.48 -6.69
CA ALA A 99 -0.17 10.85 -7.77
C ALA A 99 0.02 11.58 -9.11
N GLY A 100 0.01 12.92 -9.08
CA GLY A 100 0.26 13.77 -10.24
C GLY A 100 1.66 13.60 -10.84
N LEU A 101 2.65 13.22 -10.03
CA LEU A 101 4.01 12.93 -10.50
C LEU A 101 4.18 11.51 -11.07
N LEU A 102 3.34 10.57 -10.64
CA LEU A 102 3.44 9.15 -11.01
C LEU A 102 2.54 8.78 -12.20
N THR A 103 1.58 9.63 -12.56
CA THR A 103 0.78 9.46 -13.76
C THR A 103 1.56 10.04 -14.94
N PRO A 104 2.05 9.23 -15.91
CA PRO A 104 2.56 9.79 -17.15
C PRO A 104 1.42 10.60 -17.79
N GLY A 105 1.73 11.83 -18.21
CA GLY A 105 0.75 12.76 -18.79
C GLY A 105 -0.03 12.10 -19.94
N PRO A 106 -1.27 12.54 -20.21
CA PRO A 106 -2.04 12.01 -21.32
C PRO A 106 -1.21 12.12 -22.60
N GLU A 107 -1.04 11.01 -23.30
CA GLU A 107 -0.39 10.99 -24.61
C GLU A 107 -1.05 12.06 -25.47
N LYS A 108 -0.24 12.98 -25.98
CA LYS A 108 -0.73 13.98 -26.92
C LYS A 108 -1.19 13.21 -28.16
N PRO A 109 -2.45 13.37 -28.62
CA PRO A 109 -2.84 12.78 -29.88
C PRO A 109 -1.94 13.34 -30.97
N GLU A 110 -1.23 12.42 -31.62
CA GLU A 110 -0.34 12.63 -32.74
C GLU A 110 -1.17 13.14 -33.92
N GLU A 111 -0.91 14.40 -34.29
CA GLU A 111 -0.81 14.90 -35.66
C GLU A 111 -1.73 14.25 -36.70
N GLU A 112 -2.97 14.75 -36.80
CA GLU A 112 -3.76 14.59 -38.01
C GLU A 112 -3.19 15.51 -39.09
N VAL A 113 -2.34 14.90 -39.93
CA VAL A 113 -1.91 15.37 -41.25
C VAL A 113 -3.12 15.93 -42.00
N ARG A 114 -3.26 17.26 -42.00
CA ARG A 114 -4.15 17.98 -42.90
C ARG A 114 -3.30 18.65 -43.98
N ARG A 115 -3.38 18.02 -45.15
CA ARG A 115 -3.11 18.57 -46.49
C ARG A 115 -3.27 20.08 -46.55
N ASP A 116 -2.24 20.76 -47.04
CA ASP A 116 -2.43 21.84 -48.01
C ASP A 116 -1.14 22.06 -48.83
N GLY A 117 -1.29 22.22 -50.14
CA GLY A 117 -0.23 22.58 -51.10
C GLY A 117 0.19 21.50 -52.08
#